data_AF-A0AAV2ITB7-F1
#
_entry.id   AF-A0AAV2ITB7-F1
#
_cell.length_a   1.000
_cell.length_b   1.000
_cell.length_c   1.000
_cell.angle_alpha   90.00
_cell.angle_beta   90.00
_cell.angle_gamma   90.00
#
_symmetry.space_group_name_H-M   'P 1'
#
loop_
_entity.id
_entity.type
_entity.pdbx_description
1 polymer ?
#
loop_
_entity_poly.entity_id
_entity_poly.type
_entity_poly.pdbx_seq_one_letter_code
_entity_poly.pdbx_strand_id
1 'polypeptide(L)'
;MVSGLEAKAVLWLPSVEQVLLAGTQIDSGEHRLLVPDEELASLRQVKYLEVICEDVLPKTLSEVRRLVDQLSRRSAPLHWDDHQRTVLTLVYISQTVARLHSEHSQQAWGDVLMQLFNALHKDLNFN
;
A
#
# COMPACT_ATOMS: atom_id res chain seq x y z
N MET A 1 -3.41 32.84 17.33
CA MET A 1 -3.34 31.53 18.03
C MET A 1 -4.55 30.70 17.60
N VAL A 2 -4.44 30.01 16.47
CA VAL A 2 -5.38 28.96 16.06
C VAL A 2 -4.50 27.81 15.57
N SER A 3 -3.88 27.11 16.50
CA SER A 3 -2.89 26.08 16.21
C SER A 3 -2.95 25.04 17.32
N GLY A 4 -3.85 24.07 17.16
CA GLY A 4 -4.02 23.01 18.17
C GLY A 4 -5.20 22.08 17.94
N LEU A 5 -6.29 22.57 17.33
CA LEU A 5 -7.46 21.72 17.02
C LEU A 5 -7.36 21.02 15.66
N GLU A 6 -6.77 21.66 14.64
CA GLU A 6 -6.65 21.08 13.28
C GLU A 6 -5.67 19.89 13.24
N ALA A 7 -4.56 19.95 13.99
CA ALA A 7 -3.57 18.87 14.02
C ALA A 7 -4.07 17.60 14.75
N LYS A 8 -5.03 17.74 15.68
CA LYS A 8 -5.64 16.59 16.36
C LYS A 8 -6.69 15.89 15.51
N ALA A 9 -7.32 16.55 14.55
CA ALA A 9 -8.30 15.93 13.66
C ALA A 9 -7.66 14.94 12.67
N VAL A 10 -6.39 15.15 12.28
CA VAL A 10 -5.65 14.26 11.39
C VAL A 10 -5.18 12.98 12.11
N LEU A 11 -5.04 13.02 13.45
CA LEU A 11 -4.49 11.91 14.25
C LEU A 11 -5.51 10.83 14.67
N TRP A 12 -6.80 11.00 14.36
CA TRP A 12 -7.86 10.03 14.67
C TRP A 12 -8.42 9.31 13.45
N LEU A 13 -7.80 9.51 12.29
CA LEU A 13 -8.16 8.83 11.06
C LEU A 13 -7.42 7.47 11.01
N PRO A 14 -8.10 6.33 10.85
CA PRO A 14 -7.43 5.03 10.82
C PRO A 14 -6.38 5.01 9.74
N SER A 15 -5.13 4.82 10.16
CA SER A 15 -4.01 4.75 9.24
C SER A 15 -4.14 3.50 8.36
N VAL A 16 -3.42 3.46 7.23
CA VAL A 16 -3.47 2.31 6.32
C VAL A 16 -3.16 1.00 7.08
N GLU A 17 -2.31 1.07 8.09
CA GLU A 17 -1.96 -0.03 8.99
C GLU A 17 -3.18 -0.60 9.73
N GLN A 18 -4.10 0.23 10.21
CA GLN A 18 -5.32 -0.24 10.90
C GLN A 18 -6.25 -0.99 9.96
N VAL A 19 -6.41 -0.47 8.73
CA VAL A 19 -7.20 -1.13 7.68
C VAL A 19 -6.57 -2.48 7.32
N LEU A 20 -5.25 -2.55 7.22
CA LEU A 20 -4.55 -3.81 6.93
C LEU A 20 -4.70 -4.86 8.04
N LEU A 21 -4.66 -4.44 9.31
CA LEU A 21 -4.85 -5.34 10.45
C LEU A 21 -6.25 -5.97 10.49
N ALA A 22 -7.25 -5.37 9.84
CA ALA A 22 -8.61 -5.90 9.75
C ALA A 22 -8.76 -7.10 8.79
N GLY A 23 -7.67 -7.63 8.23
CA GLY A 23 -7.71 -8.76 7.28
C GLY A 23 -8.10 -8.36 5.87
N THR A 24 -7.78 -7.12 5.49
CA THR A 24 -8.14 -6.53 4.20
C THR A 24 -7.56 -7.29 3.02
N GLN A 25 -8.40 -7.54 2.02
CA GLN A 25 -8.00 -8.13 0.74
C GLN A 25 -8.10 -7.09 -0.37
N ILE A 26 -7.26 -7.22 -1.39
CA ILE A 26 -7.38 -6.48 -2.64
C ILE A 26 -7.69 -7.53 -3.69
N ASP A 27 -8.90 -7.48 -4.24
CA ASP A 27 -9.29 -8.40 -5.29
C ASP A 27 -8.36 -8.23 -6.49
N SER A 28 -7.71 -9.31 -6.92
CA SER A 28 -6.75 -9.26 -8.02
C SER A 28 -7.39 -9.00 -9.39
N GLY A 29 -8.72 -9.18 -9.51
CA GLY A 29 -9.46 -8.94 -10.74
C GLY A 29 -9.97 -7.50 -10.87
N GLU A 30 -10.76 -7.05 -9.88
CA GLU A 30 -11.38 -5.71 -9.89
C GLU A 30 -10.51 -4.65 -9.20
N HIS A 31 -9.41 -5.03 -8.57
CA HIS A 31 -8.57 -4.16 -7.72
C HIS A 31 -9.34 -3.49 -6.59
N ARG A 32 -10.47 -4.09 -6.20
CA ARG A 32 -11.33 -3.57 -5.14
C ARG A 32 -10.74 -3.91 -3.78
N LEU A 33 -10.68 -2.89 -2.92
CA LEU A 33 -10.36 -3.08 -1.51
C LEU A 33 -11.55 -3.74 -0.80
N LEU A 34 -11.31 -4.85 -0.13
CA LEU A 34 -12.29 -5.60 0.64
C LEU A 34 -11.89 -5.53 2.12
N VAL A 35 -12.62 -4.72 2.88
CA VAL A 35 -12.45 -4.58 4.34
C VAL A 35 -13.58 -5.37 5.02
N PRO A 36 -13.27 -6.48 5.72
CA PRO A 36 -14.30 -7.31 6.36
C PRO A 36 -15.07 -6.62 7.48
N ASP A 37 -14.43 -5.65 8.14
CA ASP A 37 -15.01 -4.87 9.23
C ASP A 37 -15.91 -3.76 8.67
N GLU A 38 -17.20 -3.83 8.95
CA GLU A 38 -18.22 -2.90 8.43
C GLU A 38 -18.06 -1.48 8.98
N GLU A 39 -17.62 -1.34 10.24
CA GLU A 39 -17.37 -0.03 10.84
C GLU A 39 -16.22 0.67 10.12
N LEU A 40 -15.11 -0.04 9.90
CA LEU A 40 -13.97 0.48 9.15
C LEU A 40 -14.33 0.75 7.69
N ALA A 41 -15.05 -0.16 7.02
CA ALA A 41 -15.47 0.00 5.63
C ALA A 41 -16.32 1.25 5.39
N SER A 42 -17.09 1.67 6.39
CA SER A 42 -17.94 2.87 6.30
C SER A 42 -17.15 4.19 6.28
N LEU A 43 -15.87 4.16 6.69
CA LEU A 43 -15.07 5.36 6.89
C LEU A 43 -14.67 6.00 5.55
N ARG A 44 -14.82 7.33 5.48
CA ARG A 44 -14.45 8.12 4.28
C ARG A 44 -13.01 7.88 3.83
N GLN A 45 -12.11 7.60 4.76
CA GLN A 45 -10.72 7.32 4.44
C GLN A 45 -10.52 5.96 3.77
N VAL A 46 -11.30 4.94 4.14
CA VAL A 46 -11.27 3.64 3.44
C VAL A 46 -11.73 3.81 2.00
N LYS A 47 -12.74 4.64 1.75
CA LYS A 47 -13.15 5.03 0.39
C LYS A 47 -12.04 5.71 -0.42
N TYR A 48 -11.14 6.44 0.24
CA TYR A 48 -9.96 7.01 -0.42
C TYR A 48 -8.93 5.92 -0.76
N LEU A 49 -8.73 4.95 0.13
CA LEU A 49 -7.85 3.80 -0.15
C LEU A 49 -8.40 2.92 -1.28
N GLU A 50 -9.73 2.76 -1.39
CA GLU A 50 -10.39 2.10 -2.52
C GLU A 50 -10.01 2.76 -3.86
N VAL A 51 -10.12 4.09 -3.95
CA VAL A 51 -9.71 4.86 -5.15
C VAL A 51 -8.22 4.66 -5.44
N ILE A 52 -7.36 4.61 -4.42
CA ILE A 52 -5.93 4.32 -4.62
C ILE A 52 -5.76 2.91 -5.22
N CYS A 53 -6.44 1.91 -4.68
CA CYS A 53 -6.38 0.53 -5.18
C CYS A 53 -6.85 0.41 -6.63
N GLU A 54 -7.94 1.08 -6.96
CA GLU A 54 -8.55 1.02 -8.29
C GLU A 54 -7.78 1.83 -9.35
N ASP A 55 -7.35 3.05 -9.03
CA ASP A 55 -6.84 3.99 -10.05
C ASP A 55 -5.33 4.23 -10.00
N VAL A 56 -4.67 3.93 -8.88
CA VAL A 56 -3.28 4.39 -8.63
C VAL A 56 -2.29 3.24 -8.52
N LEU A 57 -2.68 2.09 -7.94
CA LEU A 57 -1.74 1.00 -7.74
C LEU A 57 -1.18 0.46 -9.07
N PRO A 58 0.11 0.11 -9.12
CA PRO A 58 0.68 -0.57 -10.28
C PRO A 58 0.06 -1.96 -10.43
N LYS A 59 -0.45 -2.27 -11.63
CA LYS A 59 -1.20 -3.51 -11.91
C LYS A 59 -0.37 -4.52 -12.70
N THR A 60 0.76 -4.09 -13.23
CA THR A 60 1.67 -4.93 -14.01
C THR A 60 3.05 -5.03 -13.36
N LEU A 61 3.74 -6.15 -13.61
CA LEU A 61 5.10 -6.37 -13.11
C LEU A 61 6.07 -5.26 -13.55
N SER A 62 5.88 -4.72 -14.76
CA SER A 62 6.70 -3.62 -15.29
C SER A 62 6.51 -2.31 -14.53
N GLU A 63 5.27 -1.98 -14.16
CA GLU A 63 4.97 -0.80 -13.34
C GLU A 63 5.54 -0.95 -11.93
N VAL A 64 5.41 -2.14 -11.34
CA VAL A 64 6.00 -2.43 -10.02
C VAL A 64 7.52 -2.31 -10.06
N ARG A 65 8.18 -2.86 -11.09
CA ARG A 65 9.63 -2.72 -11.26
C ARG A 65 10.06 -1.27 -11.37
N ARG A 66 9.29 -0.44 -12.09
CA ARG A 66 9.53 1.00 -12.19
C ARG A 66 9.39 1.69 -10.84
N LEU A 67 8.35 1.36 -10.07
CA LEU A 67 8.15 1.89 -8.72
C LEU A 67 9.34 1.52 -7.82
N VAL A 68 9.77 0.26 -7.83
CA VAL A 68 10.92 -0.21 -7.05
C VAL A 68 12.21 0.55 -7.43
N ASP A 69 12.49 0.73 -8.72
CA ASP A 69 13.65 1.49 -9.19
C ASP A 69 13.60 2.95 -8.68
N GLN A 70 12.43 3.59 -8.75
CA GLN A 70 12.22 4.95 -8.22
C GLN A 70 12.46 5.03 -6.71
N LEU A 71 11.94 4.08 -5.93
CA LEU A 71 12.12 4.04 -4.48
C LEU A 71 13.58 3.77 -4.09
N SER A 72 14.28 2.91 -4.84
CA SER A 72 15.67 2.54 -4.56
C SER A 72 16.64 3.72 -4.69
N ARG A 73 16.38 4.62 -5.65
CA ARG A 73 17.21 5.81 -5.95
C ARG A 73 17.01 6.95 -4.97
N ARG A 74 16.07 6.83 -4.03
CA ARG A 74 15.71 7.90 -3.10
C ARG A 74 16.72 8.03 -1.96
N SER A 75 16.93 9.28 -1.54
CA SER A 75 17.85 9.67 -0.45
C SER A 75 17.16 10.45 0.68
N ALA A 76 15.84 10.59 0.64
CA ALA A 76 15.03 11.26 1.65
C ALA A 76 13.79 10.40 1.99
N PRO A 77 13.11 10.57 3.12
CA PRO A 77 11.86 9.86 3.46
C PRO A 77 10.75 10.01 2.40
N LEU A 78 9.78 9.10 2.38
CA LEU A 78 8.58 9.20 1.55
C LEU A 78 7.69 10.33 2.06
N HIS A 79 7.01 10.99 1.13
CA HIS A 79 5.83 11.75 1.50
C HIS A 79 4.74 10.78 1.98
N TRP A 80 3.89 11.24 2.90
CA TRP A 80 2.85 10.41 3.52
C TRP A 80 1.97 9.66 2.51
N ASP A 81 1.50 10.34 1.45
CA ASP A 81 0.67 9.71 0.42
C ASP A 81 1.40 8.61 -0.35
N ASP A 82 2.70 8.80 -0.62
CA ASP A 82 3.51 7.81 -1.32
C ASP A 82 3.86 6.63 -0.42
N HIS A 83 3.99 6.85 0.91
CA HIS A 83 4.08 5.78 1.89
C HIS A 83 2.82 4.91 1.87
N GLN A 84 1.62 5.51 1.95
CA GLN A 84 0.36 4.78 1.90
C GLN A 84 0.21 3.96 0.60
N ARG A 85 0.51 4.56 -0.56
CA ARG A 85 0.48 3.87 -1.86
C ARG A 85 1.48 2.71 -1.92
N THR A 86 2.69 2.91 -1.39
CA THR A 86 3.74 1.88 -1.36
C THR A 86 3.33 0.71 -0.47
N VAL A 87 2.75 0.99 0.70
CA VAL A 87 2.22 -0.03 1.61
C VAL A 87 1.07 -0.81 0.97
N LEU A 88 0.11 -0.14 0.34
CA LEU A 88 -0.99 -0.81 -0.39
C LEU A 88 -0.48 -1.64 -1.56
N THR A 89 0.55 -1.16 -2.27
CA THR A 89 1.19 -1.92 -3.34
C THR A 89 1.84 -3.20 -2.80
N LEU A 90 2.51 -3.14 -1.65
CA LEU A 90 3.11 -4.30 -1.00
C LEU A 90 2.07 -5.36 -0.65
N VAL A 91 0.93 -4.92 -0.11
CA VAL A 91 -0.19 -5.79 0.26
C VAL A 91 -0.80 -6.43 -1.00
N TYR A 92 -1.08 -5.62 -2.02
CA TYR A 92 -1.60 -6.11 -3.30
C TYR A 92 -0.69 -7.17 -3.92
N ILE A 93 0.62 -6.91 -3.99
CA ILE A 93 1.57 -7.85 -4.57
C ILE A 93 1.68 -9.12 -3.73
N SER A 94 1.72 -9.03 -2.40
CA SER A 94 1.81 -10.23 -1.56
C SER A 94 0.60 -11.15 -1.75
N GLN A 95 -0.61 -10.58 -1.87
CA GLN A 95 -1.82 -11.33 -2.17
C GLN A 95 -1.85 -11.86 -3.60
N THR A 96 -1.30 -11.11 -4.56
CA THR A 96 -1.15 -11.56 -5.95
C THR A 96 -0.22 -12.77 -6.03
N VAL A 97 0.98 -12.69 -5.43
CA VAL A 97 1.97 -13.78 -5.40
C VAL A 97 1.35 -15.07 -4.83
N ALA A 98 0.59 -14.96 -3.74
CA ALA A 98 -0.08 -16.10 -3.11
C ALA A 98 -1.11 -16.80 -4.00
N ARG A 99 -1.67 -16.11 -5.01
CA ARG A 99 -2.68 -16.63 -5.94
C ARG A 99 -2.09 -17.12 -7.27
N LEU A 100 -0.82 -16.83 -7.56
CA LEU A 100 -0.19 -17.28 -8.80
C LEU A 100 0.02 -18.79 -8.79
N HIS A 101 -0.22 -19.45 -9.92
CA HIS A 101 -0.01 -20.89 -10.09
C HIS A 101 1.27 -21.25 -10.86
N SER A 102 1.90 -20.26 -11.51
CA SER A 102 3.13 -20.45 -12.29
C SER A 102 4.36 -20.14 -11.42
N GLU A 103 5.27 -21.09 -11.27
CA GLU A 103 6.53 -20.92 -10.53
C GLU A 103 7.36 -19.73 -11.06
N HIS A 104 7.46 -19.59 -12.39
CA HIS A 104 8.17 -18.47 -13.00
C HIS A 104 7.53 -17.12 -12.65
N SER A 105 6.20 -17.05 -12.63
CA SER A 105 5.48 -15.84 -12.25
C SER A 105 5.64 -15.57 -10.76
N GLN A 106 5.51 -16.58 -9.91
CA GLN A 106 5.73 -16.45 -8.46
C GLN A 106 7.13 -15.93 -8.16
N GLN A 107 8.16 -16.44 -8.85
CA GLN A 107 9.53 -15.98 -8.66
C GLN A 107 9.68 -14.51 -9.08
N ALA A 108 9.21 -14.15 -10.28
CA ALA A 108 9.35 -12.78 -10.78
C ALA A 108 8.59 -11.75 -9.94
N TRP A 109 7.38 -12.10 -9.46
CA TRP A 109 6.59 -11.26 -8.57
C TRP A 109 7.13 -11.28 -7.12
N GLY A 110 7.70 -12.39 -6.66
CA GLY A 110 8.36 -12.51 -5.36
C GLY A 110 9.63 -11.67 -5.26
N ASP A 111 10.42 -11.62 -6.33
CA ASP A 111 11.64 -10.79 -6.38
C ASP A 111 11.30 -9.30 -6.24
N VAL A 112 10.25 -8.82 -6.90
CA VAL A 112 9.83 -7.41 -6.78
C VAL A 112 9.15 -7.14 -5.44
N LEU A 113 8.44 -8.11 -4.87
CA LEU A 113 7.86 -8.02 -3.52
C LEU A 113 8.97 -7.79 -2.48
N MET A 114 10.03 -8.59 -2.54
CA MET A 114 11.19 -8.44 -1.65
C MET A 114 11.87 -7.10 -1.81
N GLN A 115 12.05 -6.62 -3.04
CA GLN A 115 12.64 -5.31 -3.29
C GLN A 115 11.76 -4.16 -2.78
N LEU A 116 10.44 -4.28 -2.94
CA LEU A 116 9.48 -3.30 -2.42
C LEU A 116 9.48 -3.26 -0.89
N PHE A 117 9.52 -4.43 -0.25
CA PHE A 117 9.68 -4.55 1.21
C PHE A 117 10.97 -3.86 1.68
N ASN A 118 12.10 -4.13 1.03
CA ASN A 118 13.38 -3.50 1.38
C ASN A 118 13.35 -1.98 1.22
N ALA A 119 12.70 -1.49 0.16
CA ALA A 119 12.56 -0.06 -0.07
C ALA A 119 11.69 0.63 1.00
N LEU A 120 10.58 -0.02 1.40
CA LEU A 120 9.73 0.46 2.49
C LEU A 120 10.43 0.37 3.85
N HIS A 121 11.16 -0.72 4.11
CA HIS A 121 11.95 -0.86 5.33
C HIS A 121 13.04 0.20 5.44
N LYS A 122 13.72 0.54 4.33
CA LYS A 122 14.64 1.67 4.28
C LYS A 122 13.93 2.99 4.60
N ASP A 123 12.70 3.16 4.13
CA ASP A 123 11.89 4.35 4.42
C ASP A 123 11.64 4.54 5.91
N LEU A 124 11.25 3.46 6.60
CA LEU A 124 11.02 3.44 8.04
C LEU A 124 12.28 3.73 8.86
N ASN A 125 13.46 3.49 8.30
CA ASN A 125 14.76 3.68 8.96
C ASN A 125 15.42 5.04 8.64
N PHE A 126 14.77 5.97 7.93
CA PHE A 126 15.27 7.34 7.81
C PHE A 126 15.13 8.18 9.10
N ASN A 127 14.62 7.58 10.17
CA ASN A 127 14.35 8.20 11.47
C ASN A 127 15.64 8.63 12.20
#